data_AF-A0A3M1PGX1-F1
#
_entry.id   AF-A0A3M1PGX1-F1
#
_cell.length_a   1.000
_cell.length_b   1.000
_cell.length_c   1.000
_cell.angle_alpha   90.00
_cell.angle_beta   90.00
_cell.angle_gamma   90.00
#
_symmetry.space_group_name_H-M   'P 1'
#
loop_
_entity.id
_entity.type
_entity.pdbx_description
1 polymer ?
#
loop_
_entity_poly.entity_id
_entity_poly.type
_entity_poly.pdbx_seq_one_letter_code
_entity_poly.pdbx_strand_id
1 'polypeptide(L)'
;MVDFWAEWCAPCRMLGPVLEKLASQADGRWKLVKVNTDQHPELSMKYGVQGIPAVKMFVDGEVAAEFVGALPEIQVRRWLDENLPTESKKLLASAKAKLESQEKEQAKRLLEQVLESDPRNAEAAVLLAELIFETDTQRALALVENVPEEHPLHDRAQAIKTLAELISNQHRLAQQDDGSEAWRRYLAGIDALRNHNYEEALKAWIDALVVDKSVADDGPRRACVSLFTWLGQQHELTQKYHRAFTSALF
;
A
#
# COMPACT_ATOMS: atom_id res chain seq x y z
N MET A 1 17.78 20.00 -2.92
CA MET A 1 16.65 20.83 -3.41
C MET A 1 17.20 22.20 -3.73
N VAL A 2 16.87 22.73 -4.91
CA VAL A 2 17.34 24.02 -5.40
C VAL A 2 16.15 24.97 -5.53
N ASP A 3 16.23 26.14 -4.91
CA ASP A 3 15.26 27.24 -5.01
C ASP A 3 15.82 28.33 -5.93
N PHE A 4 15.19 28.50 -7.09
CA PHE A 4 15.49 29.56 -8.05
C PHE A 4 14.63 30.78 -7.73
N TRP A 5 15.28 31.89 -7.36
CA TRP A 5 14.63 33.07 -6.79
C TRP A 5 15.27 34.38 -7.27
N ALA A 6 14.66 35.52 -6.94
CA ALA A 6 15.23 36.85 -7.12
C ALA A 6 14.75 37.83 -6.03
N GLU A 7 15.49 38.92 -5.78
CA GLU A 7 15.18 39.89 -4.71
C GLU A 7 13.85 40.60 -4.89
N TRP A 8 13.51 40.91 -6.15
CA TRP A 8 12.27 41.59 -6.54
C TRP A 8 11.03 40.66 -6.48
N CYS A 9 11.23 39.35 -6.41
CA CYS A 9 10.16 38.36 -6.43
C CYS A 9 9.44 38.28 -5.07
N ALA A 10 8.26 38.91 -4.99
CA ALA A 10 7.45 38.88 -3.77
C ALA A 10 7.03 37.46 -3.34
N PRO A 11 6.60 36.55 -4.24
CA PRO A 11 6.28 35.17 -3.86
C PRO A 11 7.49 34.39 -3.33
N CYS A 12 8.72 34.69 -3.81
CA CYS A 12 9.95 34.08 -3.32
C CYS A 12 10.21 34.42 -1.85
N ARG A 13 9.90 35.65 -1.42
CA ARG A 13 10.02 36.05 0.00
C ARG A 13 9.08 35.30 0.93
N MET A 14 7.96 34.76 0.41
CA MET A 14 7.06 33.90 1.17
C MET A 14 7.58 32.45 1.24
N LEU A 15 8.06 31.91 0.13
CA LEU A 15 8.49 30.51 0.04
C LEU A 15 9.85 30.25 0.69
N GLY A 16 10.82 31.15 0.53
CA GLY A 16 12.19 30.97 1.03
C GLY A 16 12.28 30.57 2.50
N PRO A 17 11.63 31.30 3.45
CA PRO A 17 11.63 30.93 4.86
C PRO A 17 11.03 29.56 5.16
N VAL A 18 10.02 29.13 4.38
CA VAL A 18 9.42 27.79 4.50
C VAL A 18 10.44 26.73 4.12
N LEU A 19 11.14 26.89 2.99
CA LEU A 19 12.15 25.94 2.54
C LEU A 19 13.34 25.86 3.51
N GLU A 20 13.80 27.01 4.02
CA GLU A 20 14.89 27.09 5.00
C GLU A 20 14.52 26.38 6.31
N LYS A 21 13.30 26.63 6.81
CA LYS A 21 12.76 25.92 7.98
C LYS A 21 12.72 24.40 7.75
N LEU A 22 12.17 23.94 6.63
CA LEU A 22 12.10 22.50 6.34
C LEU A 22 13.48 21.86 6.17
N ALA A 23 14.44 22.58 5.58
CA ALA A 23 15.82 22.12 5.41
C ALA A 23 16.54 21.95 6.75
N SER A 24 16.35 22.91 7.67
CA SER A 24 16.91 22.80 9.03
C SER A 24 16.31 21.64 9.83
N GLN A 25 15.02 21.32 9.61
CA GLN A 25 14.33 20.17 10.22
C GLN A 25 14.64 18.83 9.52
N ALA A 26 15.41 18.83 8.44
CA ALA A 26 15.67 17.64 7.66
C ALA A 26 16.76 16.75 8.28
N ASP A 27 17.50 17.23 9.28
CA ASP A 27 18.63 16.53 9.92
C ASP A 27 19.63 15.95 8.90
N GLY A 28 19.91 16.72 7.84
CA GLY A 28 20.84 16.33 6.79
C GLY A 28 20.30 15.35 5.74
N ARG A 29 19.04 14.90 5.84
CA ARG A 29 18.39 14.04 4.82
C ARG A 29 18.36 14.67 3.44
N TRP A 30 18.33 16.00 3.37
CA TRP A 30 18.48 16.76 2.13
C TRP A 30 19.05 18.15 2.43
N LYS A 31 19.52 18.84 1.38
CA LYS A 31 20.08 20.19 1.47
C LYS A 31 19.30 21.17 0.62
N LEU A 32 19.11 22.39 1.12
CA LEU A 32 18.61 23.52 0.35
C LEU A 32 19.78 24.27 -0.29
N VAL A 33 19.67 24.56 -1.58
CA VAL A 33 20.56 25.44 -2.33
C VAL A 33 19.71 26.55 -2.92
N LYS A 34 20.14 27.80 -2.77
CA LYS A 34 19.42 28.96 -3.31
C LYS A 34 20.21 29.52 -4.49
N VAL A 35 19.55 29.66 -5.64
CA VAL A 35 20.14 30.20 -6.87
C VAL A 35 19.40 31.47 -7.22
N ASN A 36 20.11 32.60 -7.15
CA ASN A 36 19.57 33.87 -7.59
C ASN A 36 19.61 33.92 -9.13
N THR A 37 18.45 34.05 -9.78
CA THR A 37 18.34 33.98 -11.24
C THR A 37 18.93 35.20 -11.96
N ASP A 38 19.02 36.35 -11.29
CA ASP A 38 19.66 37.56 -11.83
C ASP A 38 21.19 37.42 -11.83
N GLN A 39 21.74 36.70 -10.84
CA GLN A 39 23.19 36.46 -10.71
C GLN A 39 23.66 35.24 -11.53
N HIS A 40 22.78 34.27 -11.75
CA HIS A 40 23.07 33.01 -12.46
C HIS A 40 22.04 32.73 -13.58
N PRO A 41 21.92 33.60 -14.60
CA PRO A 41 20.97 33.42 -15.70
C PRO A 41 21.25 32.15 -16.52
N GLU A 42 22.52 31.75 -16.64
CA GLU A 42 22.94 30.54 -17.33
C GLU A 42 22.39 29.26 -16.68
N LEU A 43 22.33 29.21 -15.35
CA LEU A 43 21.73 28.09 -14.61
C LEU A 43 20.21 28.06 -14.81
N SER A 44 19.58 29.23 -14.82
CA SER A 44 18.15 29.37 -15.07
C SER A 44 17.77 28.84 -16.46
N MET A 45 18.55 29.21 -17.48
CA MET A 45 18.39 28.68 -18.84
C MET A 45 18.64 27.17 -18.91
N LYS A 46 19.75 26.70 -18.34
CA LYS A 46 20.13 25.28 -18.36
C LYS A 46 19.04 24.38 -17.76
N TYR A 47 18.41 24.80 -16.68
CA TYR A 47 17.38 24.03 -15.98
C TYR A 47 15.95 24.42 -16.36
N GLY A 48 15.76 25.21 -17.42
CA GLY A 48 14.44 25.55 -17.96
C GLY A 48 13.56 26.35 -16.99
N VAL A 49 14.14 27.27 -16.21
CA VAL A 49 13.40 28.12 -15.28
C VAL A 49 12.67 29.22 -16.06
N GLN A 50 11.37 29.03 -16.27
CA GLN A 50 10.50 29.96 -17.02
C GLN A 50 9.75 30.96 -16.12
N GLY A 51 9.74 30.75 -14.80
CA GLY A 51 9.12 31.61 -13.82
C GLY A 51 9.68 31.34 -12.43
N ILE A 52 9.58 32.32 -11.52
CA ILE A 52 10.10 32.22 -10.15
C ILE A 52 9.01 32.52 -9.09
N PRO A 53 9.08 31.89 -7.90
CA PRO A 53 10.09 30.89 -7.51
C PRO A 53 9.89 29.58 -8.26
N ALA A 54 10.99 28.90 -8.59
CA ALA A 54 10.97 27.55 -9.11
C ALA A 54 11.82 26.65 -8.21
N VAL A 55 11.27 25.53 -7.78
CA VAL A 55 11.96 24.59 -6.90
C VAL A 55 12.17 23.28 -7.62
N LYS A 56 13.43 22.81 -7.64
CA LYS A 56 13.80 21.55 -8.28
C LYS A 56 14.51 20.63 -7.28
N MET A 57 14.07 19.38 -7.19
CA MET A 57 14.76 18.34 -6.43
C MET A 57 15.78 17.66 -7.33
N PHE A 58 17.03 17.63 -6.85
CA PHE A 58 18.11 16.92 -7.52
C PHE A 58 18.43 15.65 -6.74
N VAL A 59 18.50 14.53 -7.43
CA VAL A 59 18.89 13.21 -6.92
C VAL A 59 19.90 12.64 -7.90
N ASP A 60 21.08 12.25 -7.40
CA ASP A 60 22.17 11.70 -8.22
C ASP A 60 22.55 12.57 -9.44
N GLY A 61 22.42 13.91 -9.30
CA GLY A 61 22.77 14.89 -10.33
C GLY A 61 21.64 15.24 -11.30
N GLU A 62 20.54 14.48 -11.29
CA GLU A 62 19.39 14.65 -12.19
C GLU A 62 18.20 15.30 -11.48
N VAL A 63 17.34 15.98 -12.24
CA VAL A 63 16.09 16.56 -11.71
C VAL A 63 15.08 15.43 -11.51
N ALA A 64 14.78 15.11 -10.25
CA ALA A 64 13.83 14.05 -9.89
C ALA A 64 12.39 14.56 -9.79
N ALA A 65 12.19 15.82 -9.41
CA ALA A 65 10.88 16.45 -9.27
C ALA A 65 11.01 17.98 -9.29
N GLU A 66 9.94 18.68 -9.64
CA GLU A 66 9.88 20.14 -9.58
C GLU A 66 8.50 20.70 -9.31
N PHE A 67 8.45 21.96 -8.85
CA PHE A 67 7.25 22.78 -8.85
C PHE A 67 7.60 24.25 -9.10
N VAL A 68 6.63 25.03 -9.57
CA VAL A 68 6.76 26.47 -9.82
C VAL A 68 5.70 27.22 -9.03
N GLY A 69 6.09 28.37 -8.47
CA GLY A 69 5.25 29.22 -7.64
C GLY A 69 5.44 29.00 -6.14
N ALA A 70 4.85 29.89 -5.34
CA ALA A 70 4.90 29.80 -3.89
C ALA A 70 3.81 28.85 -3.37
N LEU A 71 4.24 27.76 -2.72
CA LEU A 71 3.34 26.79 -2.08
C LEU A 71 3.31 27.00 -0.55
N PRO A 72 2.16 26.80 0.12
CA PRO A 72 2.08 26.74 1.58
C PRO A 72 2.94 25.59 2.15
N GLU A 73 3.40 25.71 3.40
CA GLU A 73 4.27 24.71 4.06
C GLU A 73 3.70 23.28 3.99
N ILE A 74 2.38 23.11 4.18
CA ILE A 74 1.72 21.79 4.11
C ILE A 74 1.92 21.15 2.73
N GLN A 75 1.80 21.93 1.65
CA GLN A 75 1.98 21.42 0.29
C GLN A 75 3.46 21.12 -0.02
N VAL A 76 4.39 21.93 0.48
CA VAL A 76 5.82 21.66 0.34
C VAL A 76 6.21 20.38 1.08
N ARG A 77 5.70 20.17 2.30
CA ARG A 77 5.91 18.92 3.05
C ARG A 77 5.40 17.71 2.28
N ARG A 78 4.16 17.79 1.77
CA ARG A 78 3.58 16.72 0.96
C ARG A 78 4.44 16.40 -0.27
N TRP A 79 4.86 17.45 -0.99
CA TRP A 79 5.72 17.27 -2.16
C TRP A 79 7.08 16.65 -1.82
N LEU A 80 7.69 17.03 -0.68
CA LEU A 80 8.90 16.37 -0.18
C LEU A 80 8.63 14.91 0.17
N ASP A 81 7.55 14.61 0.88
CA ASP A 81 7.20 13.24 1.29
C ASP A 81 6.96 12.34 0.07
N GLU A 82 6.38 12.87 -1.01
CA GLU A 82 6.14 12.16 -2.27
C GLU A 82 7.43 11.93 -3.07
N ASN A 83 8.32 12.93 -3.14
CA ASN A 83 9.44 12.91 -4.09
C ASN A 83 10.80 12.61 -3.47
N LEU A 84 10.98 12.82 -2.16
CA LEU A 84 12.26 12.58 -1.52
C LEU A 84 12.61 11.08 -1.61
N PRO A 85 13.76 10.71 -2.20
CA PRO A 85 14.21 9.33 -2.21
C PRO A 85 14.63 8.98 -0.78
N THR A 86 13.90 8.06 -0.16
CA THR A 86 14.27 7.48 1.13
C THR A 86 14.84 6.09 0.89
N GLU A 87 15.69 5.60 1.80
CA GLU A 87 16.15 4.22 1.75
C GLU A 87 14.97 3.24 1.76
N SER A 88 13.93 3.53 2.55
CA SER A 88 12.67 2.77 2.58
C SER A 88 12.00 2.69 1.19
N LYS A 89 11.94 3.79 0.43
CA LYS A 89 11.39 3.78 -0.95
C LYS A 89 12.25 2.96 -1.91
N LYS A 90 13.58 3.06 -1.82
CA LYS A 90 14.50 2.26 -2.66
C LYS A 90 14.39 0.76 -2.36
N LEU A 91 14.33 0.41 -1.08
CA LEU A 91 14.14 -0.97 -0.62
C LEU A 91 12.78 -1.51 -1.07
N LEU A 92 11.71 -0.71 -0.96
CA LEU A 92 10.38 -1.10 -1.43
C LEU A 92 10.36 -1.33 -2.95
N ALA A 93 10.96 -0.44 -3.74
CA ALA A 93 11.08 -0.63 -5.19
C ALA A 93 11.85 -1.92 -5.54
N SER A 94 12.95 -2.19 -4.82
CA SER A 94 13.73 -3.42 -4.98
C SER A 94 12.93 -4.66 -4.59
N ALA A 95 12.14 -4.60 -3.50
CA ALA A 95 11.27 -5.69 -3.07
C ALA A 95 10.21 -6.02 -4.13
N LYS A 96 9.59 -5.00 -4.73
CA LYS A 96 8.61 -5.16 -5.80
C LYS A 96 9.20 -5.83 -7.04
N ALA A 97 10.40 -5.43 -7.46
CA ALA A 97 11.10 -6.09 -8.56
C ALA A 97 11.41 -7.58 -8.26
N LYS A 98 11.70 -7.91 -7.00
CA LYS A 98 11.89 -9.31 -6.55
C LYS A 98 10.59 -10.10 -6.56
N LEU A 99 9.45 -9.49 -6.22
CA LEU A 99 8.14 -10.11 -6.35
C LEU A 99 7.82 -10.45 -7.81
N GLU A 100 8.05 -9.51 -8.73
CA GLU A 100 7.84 -9.71 -10.17
C GLU A 100 8.72 -10.85 -10.72
N SER A 101 9.94 -10.97 -10.21
CA SER A 101 10.88 -12.06 -10.56
C SER A 101 10.64 -13.36 -9.78
N GLN A 102 9.56 -13.46 -9.01
CA GLN A 102 9.20 -14.60 -8.14
C GLN A 102 10.24 -14.96 -7.06
N GLU A 103 11.16 -14.06 -6.73
CA GLU A 103 12.17 -14.21 -5.68
C GLU A 103 11.59 -13.86 -4.29
N LYS A 104 10.55 -14.60 -3.86
CA LYS A 104 9.74 -14.31 -2.65
C LYS A 104 10.55 -14.12 -1.38
N GLU A 105 11.56 -14.95 -1.12
CA GLU A 105 12.39 -14.86 0.09
C GLU A 105 13.23 -13.58 0.14
N GLN A 106 13.73 -13.12 -1.01
CA GLN A 106 14.47 -11.85 -1.07
C GLN A 106 13.51 -10.66 -0.91
N ALA A 107 12.35 -10.70 -1.56
CA ALA A 107 11.30 -9.70 -1.40
C ALA A 107 10.89 -9.55 0.07
N LYS A 108 10.64 -10.68 0.76
CA LYS A 108 10.32 -10.70 2.20
C LYS A 108 11.35 -9.96 3.03
N ARG A 109 12.64 -10.29 2.88
CA ARG A 109 13.72 -9.64 3.64
C ARG A 109 13.79 -8.14 3.40
N LEU A 110 13.60 -7.70 2.15
CA LEU A 110 13.60 -6.28 1.80
C LEU A 110 12.39 -5.56 2.42
N LEU A 111 11.20 -6.16 2.39
CA LEU A 111 10.00 -5.60 3.02
C LEU A 111 10.15 -5.48 4.55
N GLU A 112 10.79 -6.45 5.19
CA GLU A 112 11.11 -6.37 6.62
C GLU A 112 12.04 -5.18 6.92
N GLN A 113 13.05 -4.92 6.10
CA GLN A 113 13.93 -3.75 6.24
C GLN A 113 13.19 -2.43 5.98
N VAL A 114 12.22 -2.41 5.04
CA VAL A 114 11.35 -1.24 4.83
C VAL A 114 10.60 -0.94 6.11
N LEU A 115 9.97 -1.93 6.74
CA LEU A 115 9.17 -1.73 7.95
C LEU A 115 10.01 -1.46 9.19
N GLU A 116 11.27 -1.89 9.24
CA GLU A 116 12.21 -1.52 10.30
C GLU A 116 12.55 -0.02 10.26
N SER A 117 12.70 0.54 9.06
CA SER A 117 13.01 1.97 8.85
C SER A 117 11.77 2.88 8.79
N ASP A 118 10.65 2.36 8.28
CA ASP A 118 9.37 3.04 8.15
C ASP A 118 8.22 2.10 8.54
N PRO A 119 7.94 1.95 9.85
CA PRO A 119 6.90 1.04 10.35
C PRO A 119 5.48 1.35 9.87
N ARG A 120 5.26 2.55 9.33
CA ARG A 120 3.94 3.00 8.83
C ARG A 120 3.79 2.83 7.32
N ASN A 121 4.76 2.18 6.66
CA ASN A 121 4.70 1.93 5.23
C ASN A 121 3.61 0.91 4.90
N ALA A 122 2.40 1.41 4.61
CA ALA A 122 1.23 0.58 4.35
C ALA A 122 1.42 -0.36 3.16
N GLU A 123 2.09 0.09 2.09
CA GLU A 123 2.39 -0.76 0.93
C GLU A 123 3.29 -1.95 1.32
N ALA A 124 4.38 -1.69 2.05
CA ALA A 124 5.27 -2.77 2.50
C ALA A 124 4.59 -3.73 3.47
N ALA A 125 3.73 -3.21 4.36
CA ALA A 125 2.97 -4.02 5.32
C ALA A 125 2.03 -4.99 4.61
N VAL A 126 1.25 -4.51 3.63
CA VAL A 126 0.35 -5.36 2.84
C VAL A 126 1.14 -6.40 2.06
N LEU A 127 2.18 -6.01 1.31
CA LEU A 127 2.98 -6.95 0.51
C LEU A 127 3.65 -8.03 1.38
N LEU A 128 4.15 -7.66 2.56
CA LEU A 128 4.73 -8.62 3.49
C LEU A 128 3.67 -9.56 4.06
N ALA A 129 2.51 -9.03 4.44
CA ALA A 129 1.39 -9.84 4.93
C ALA A 129 0.96 -10.90 3.91
N GLU A 130 0.92 -10.56 2.63
CA GLU A 130 0.60 -11.51 1.55
C GLU A 130 1.64 -12.62 1.43
N LEU A 131 2.93 -12.28 1.53
CA LEU A 131 4.01 -13.27 1.44
C LEU A 131 4.01 -14.25 2.62
N ILE A 132 3.66 -13.77 3.82
CA ILE A 132 3.75 -14.58 5.03
C ILE A 132 2.42 -15.19 5.45
N PHE A 133 1.30 -14.87 4.78
CA PHE A 133 -0.05 -15.31 5.17
C PHE A 133 -0.13 -16.82 5.43
N GLU A 134 0.50 -17.61 4.57
CA GLU A 134 0.51 -19.07 4.66
C GLU A 134 1.37 -19.59 5.81
N THR A 135 2.48 -18.90 6.11
CA THR A 135 3.45 -19.35 7.13
C THR A 135 3.20 -18.76 8.52
N ASP A 136 2.56 -17.59 8.59
CA ASP A 136 2.36 -16.79 9.80
C ASP A 136 1.16 -15.85 9.62
N THR A 137 -0.04 -16.44 9.66
CA THR A 137 -1.31 -15.72 9.51
C THR A 137 -1.53 -14.66 10.60
N GLN A 138 -1.05 -14.91 11.83
CA GLN A 138 -1.23 -13.97 12.94
C GLN A 138 -0.39 -12.71 12.74
N ARG A 139 0.87 -12.85 12.28
CA ARG A 139 1.69 -11.70 11.92
C ARG A 139 1.15 -10.97 10.70
N ALA A 140 0.63 -11.70 9.70
CA ALA A 140 -0.02 -11.09 8.54
C ALA A 140 -1.19 -10.19 8.96
N LEU A 141 -2.04 -10.65 9.88
CA LEU A 141 -3.14 -9.86 10.45
C LEU A 141 -2.64 -8.58 11.14
N ALA A 142 -1.62 -8.69 11.99
CA ALA A 142 -1.07 -7.54 12.71
C ALA A 142 -0.48 -6.48 11.78
N LEU A 143 0.12 -6.88 10.65
CA LEU A 143 0.68 -5.95 9.67
C LEU A 143 -0.38 -5.10 8.97
N VAL A 144 -1.56 -5.66 8.70
CA VAL A 144 -2.61 -4.99 7.92
C VAL A 144 -3.63 -4.22 8.77
N GLU A 145 -3.51 -4.29 10.10
CA GLU A 145 -4.51 -3.76 11.04
C GLU A 145 -4.75 -2.24 10.89
N ASN A 146 -3.71 -1.48 10.54
CA ASN A 146 -3.71 -0.02 10.54
C ASN A 146 -3.51 0.60 9.13
N VAL A 147 -3.87 -0.13 8.06
CA VAL A 147 -3.79 0.40 6.69
C VAL A 147 -4.90 1.45 6.46
N PRO A 148 -4.57 2.72 6.15
CA PRO A 148 -5.57 3.78 5.96
C PRO A 148 -6.57 3.48 4.83
N GLU A 149 -7.81 3.98 4.96
CA GLU A 149 -8.89 3.79 3.98
C GLU A 149 -8.57 4.40 2.61
N GLU A 150 -7.85 5.52 2.60
CA GLU A 150 -7.44 6.21 1.38
C GLU A 150 -6.27 5.52 0.65
N HIS A 151 -5.64 4.50 1.27
CA HIS A 151 -4.50 3.83 0.67
C HIS A 151 -4.95 2.91 -0.49
N PRO A 152 -4.26 2.90 -1.65
CA PRO A 152 -4.67 2.08 -2.81
C PRO A 152 -4.77 0.56 -2.55
N LEU A 153 -4.10 0.07 -1.50
CA LEU A 153 -4.13 -1.34 -1.10
C LEU A 153 -5.06 -1.62 0.10
N HIS A 154 -5.89 -0.67 0.50
CA HIS A 154 -6.80 -0.85 1.64
C HIS A 154 -7.72 -2.06 1.47
N ASP A 155 -8.33 -2.23 0.30
CA ASP A 155 -9.22 -3.37 0.04
C ASP A 155 -8.50 -4.72 0.18
N ARG A 156 -7.23 -4.79 -0.24
CA ARG A 156 -6.39 -5.99 -0.08
C ARG A 156 -6.04 -6.23 1.39
N ALA A 157 -5.71 -5.17 2.13
CA ALA A 157 -5.47 -5.24 3.57
C ALA A 157 -6.70 -5.78 4.32
N GLN A 158 -7.90 -5.27 3.99
CA GLN A 158 -9.15 -5.69 4.61
C GLN A 158 -9.54 -7.13 4.24
N ALA A 159 -9.22 -7.56 3.02
CA ALA A 159 -9.37 -8.95 2.60
C ALA A 159 -8.48 -9.90 3.43
N ILE A 160 -7.19 -9.58 3.56
CA ILE A 160 -6.23 -10.35 4.39
C ILE A 160 -6.71 -10.42 5.84
N LYS A 161 -7.13 -9.28 6.40
CA LYS A 161 -7.68 -9.19 7.76
C LYS A 161 -8.86 -10.14 7.94
N THR A 162 -9.84 -10.07 7.03
CA THR A 162 -11.03 -10.93 7.08
C THR A 162 -10.67 -12.41 7.04
N LEU A 163 -9.80 -12.82 6.12
CA LEU A 163 -9.38 -14.22 5.99
C LEU A 163 -8.60 -14.70 7.22
N ALA A 164 -7.69 -13.89 7.75
CA ALA A 164 -6.92 -14.21 8.95
C ALA A 164 -7.83 -14.31 10.21
N GLU A 165 -8.83 -13.44 10.31
CA GLU A 165 -9.82 -13.49 11.39
C GLU A 165 -10.70 -14.74 11.31
N LEU A 166 -11.05 -15.22 10.11
CA LEU A 166 -11.78 -16.49 9.94
C LEU A 166 -10.96 -17.67 10.47
N ILE A 167 -9.67 -17.74 10.11
CA ILE A 167 -8.75 -18.78 10.57
C ILE A 167 -8.61 -18.72 12.11
N SER A 168 -8.40 -17.51 12.65
CA SER A 168 -8.16 -17.30 14.08
C SER A 168 -9.40 -17.56 14.95
N ASN A 169 -10.60 -17.23 14.43
CA ASN A 169 -11.86 -17.36 15.15
C ASN A 169 -12.60 -18.67 14.90
N GLN A 170 -12.03 -19.64 14.15
CA GLN A 170 -12.75 -20.85 13.75
C GLN A 170 -13.38 -21.60 14.94
N HIS A 171 -12.70 -21.68 16.09
CA HIS A 171 -13.26 -22.36 17.26
C HIS A 171 -14.51 -21.66 17.80
N ARG A 172 -14.51 -20.32 17.85
CA ARG A 172 -15.68 -19.52 18.26
C ARG A 172 -16.82 -19.65 17.25
N LEU A 173 -16.51 -19.68 15.95
CA LEU A 173 -17.50 -19.91 14.90
C LEU A 173 -18.11 -21.32 15.01
N ALA A 174 -17.31 -22.35 15.28
CA ALA A 174 -17.82 -23.71 15.47
C ALA A 174 -18.81 -23.85 16.64
N GLN A 175 -18.73 -23.00 17.67
CA GLN A 175 -19.69 -22.98 18.77
C GLN A 175 -21.05 -22.34 18.41
N GLN A 176 -21.10 -21.60 17.30
CA GLN A 176 -22.32 -20.96 16.77
C GLN A 176 -23.02 -21.84 15.72
N ASP A 177 -22.52 -23.06 15.49
CA ASP A 177 -23.08 -24.02 14.53
C ASP A 177 -24.53 -24.37 14.87
N ASP A 178 -25.42 -24.12 13.91
CA ASP A 178 -26.85 -24.41 13.99
C ASP A 178 -27.20 -25.82 13.46
N GLY A 179 -26.20 -26.58 13.01
CA GLY A 179 -26.30 -27.93 12.44
C GLY A 179 -26.70 -27.95 10.96
N SER A 180 -26.95 -26.79 10.35
CA SER A 180 -27.38 -26.70 8.96
C SER A 180 -26.28 -27.17 7.99
N GLU A 181 -26.71 -27.58 6.80
CA GLU A 181 -25.77 -27.93 5.72
C GLU A 181 -24.94 -26.71 5.28
N ALA A 182 -25.56 -25.52 5.27
CA ALA A 182 -24.88 -24.27 4.95
C ALA A 182 -23.78 -23.94 5.98
N TRP A 183 -24.04 -24.13 7.28
CA TRP A 183 -23.06 -23.88 8.33
C TRP A 183 -21.88 -24.87 8.25
N ARG A 184 -22.17 -26.16 8.06
CA ARG A 184 -21.14 -27.19 7.88
C ARG A 184 -20.23 -26.88 6.69
N ARG A 185 -20.79 -26.43 5.57
CA ARG A 185 -20.02 -25.98 4.40
C ARG A 185 -19.22 -24.72 4.67
N TYR A 186 -19.78 -23.76 5.40
CA TYR A 186 -19.06 -22.57 5.81
C TYR A 186 -17.80 -22.89 6.62
N LEU A 187 -17.93 -23.74 7.66
CA LEU A 187 -16.80 -24.20 8.47
C LEU A 187 -15.79 -25.02 7.66
N ALA A 188 -16.26 -25.86 6.73
CA ALA A 188 -15.39 -26.63 5.83
C ALA A 188 -14.53 -25.70 4.95
N GLY A 189 -15.10 -24.59 4.46
CA GLY A 189 -14.32 -23.61 3.70
C GLY A 189 -13.27 -22.88 4.54
N ILE A 190 -13.55 -22.62 5.82
CA ILE A 190 -12.55 -22.04 6.75
C ILE A 190 -11.41 -23.03 7.00
N ASP A 191 -11.72 -24.32 7.15
CA ASP A 191 -10.71 -25.37 7.31
C ASP A 191 -9.83 -25.50 6.05
N ALA A 192 -10.45 -25.48 4.86
CA ALA A 192 -9.72 -25.47 3.59
C ALA A 192 -8.82 -24.24 3.44
N LEU A 193 -9.30 -23.05 3.81
CA LEU A 193 -8.50 -21.81 3.84
C LEU A 193 -7.28 -21.94 4.75
N ARG A 194 -7.46 -22.48 5.97
CA ARG A 194 -6.37 -22.71 6.93
C ARG A 194 -5.29 -23.64 6.36
N ASN A 195 -5.70 -24.62 5.56
CA ASN A 195 -4.81 -25.57 4.88
C ASN A 195 -4.29 -25.05 3.53
N HIS A 196 -4.46 -23.76 3.22
CA HIS A 196 -4.07 -23.10 1.97
C HIS A 196 -4.70 -23.71 0.71
N ASN A 197 -5.81 -24.45 0.86
CA ASN A 197 -6.58 -24.99 -0.24
C ASN A 197 -7.68 -24.00 -0.65
N TYR A 198 -7.28 -22.93 -1.33
CA TYR A 198 -8.17 -21.84 -1.74
C TYR A 198 -9.28 -22.30 -2.69
N GLU A 199 -9.02 -23.31 -3.53
CA GLU A 199 -10.03 -23.85 -4.43
C GLU A 199 -11.17 -24.52 -3.66
N GLU A 200 -10.84 -25.37 -2.69
CA GLU A 200 -11.84 -26.06 -1.89
C GLU A 200 -12.57 -25.10 -0.95
N ALA A 201 -11.87 -24.07 -0.44
CA ALA A 201 -12.50 -22.99 0.32
C ALA A 201 -13.58 -22.27 -0.50
N LEU A 202 -13.27 -21.88 -1.73
CA LEU A 202 -14.22 -21.21 -2.63
C LEU A 202 -15.43 -22.11 -2.95
N LYS A 203 -15.20 -23.39 -3.29
CA LYS A 203 -16.29 -24.34 -3.53
C LYS A 203 -17.23 -24.45 -2.33
N ALA A 204 -16.67 -24.69 -1.14
CA ALA A 204 -17.46 -24.88 0.06
C ALA A 204 -18.28 -23.63 0.40
N TRP A 205 -17.72 -22.43 0.29
CA TRP A 205 -18.46 -21.19 0.54
C TRP A 205 -19.52 -20.89 -0.53
N ILE A 206 -19.25 -21.17 -1.80
CA ILE A 206 -20.26 -21.02 -2.87
C ILE A 206 -21.41 -22.00 -2.65
N ASP A 207 -21.12 -23.27 -2.33
CA ASP A 207 -22.14 -24.28 -2.05
C ASP A 207 -22.93 -23.99 -0.77
N ALA A 208 -22.33 -23.26 0.19
CA ALA A 208 -23.04 -22.76 1.37
C ALA A 208 -24.06 -21.68 0.96
N LEU A 209 -23.67 -20.73 0.10
CA LEU A 209 -24.56 -19.66 -0.40
C LEU A 209 -25.75 -20.20 -1.20
N VAL A 210 -25.55 -21.28 -1.95
CA VAL A 210 -26.64 -21.95 -2.68
C VAL A 210 -27.69 -22.52 -1.73
N VAL A 211 -27.31 -22.95 -0.53
CA VAL A 211 -28.25 -23.48 0.47
C VAL A 211 -28.90 -22.38 1.29
N ASP A 212 -28.10 -21.47 1.85
CA ASP A 212 -28.57 -20.35 2.64
C ASP A 212 -27.62 -19.16 2.51
N LYS A 213 -28.12 -18.08 1.89
CA LYS A 213 -27.37 -16.85 1.66
C LYS A 213 -27.13 -16.06 2.95
N SER A 214 -27.94 -16.28 3.98
CA SER A 214 -27.89 -15.54 5.25
C SER A 214 -27.07 -16.23 6.34
N VAL A 215 -26.56 -17.45 6.07
CA VAL A 215 -25.81 -18.24 7.04
C VAL A 215 -24.61 -17.46 7.59
N ALA A 216 -24.42 -17.54 8.90
CA ALA A 216 -23.33 -16.90 9.63
C ALA A 216 -23.20 -15.38 9.33
N ASP A 217 -24.33 -14.68 9.20
CA ASP A 217 -24.37 -13.23 8.90
C ASP A 217 -23.63 -12.90 7.60
N ASP A 218 -24.04 -13.57 6.51
CA ASP A 218 -23.46 -13.43 5.16
C ASP A 218 -21.97 -13.84 5.11
N GLY A 219 -21.57 -14.74 6.02
CA GLY A 219 -20.19 -15.18 6.24
C GLY A 219 -19.52 -15.76 4.99
N PRO A 220 -20.13 -16.72 4.27
CA PRO A 220 -19.56 -17.28 3.06
C PRO A 220 -19.36 -16.24 1.95
N ARG A 221 -20.29 -15.29 1.77
CA ARG A 221 -20.18 -14.22 0.77
C ARG A 221 -18.98 -13.33 1.07
N ARG A 222 -18.86 -12.87 2.31
CA ARG A 222 -17.72 -12.06 2.77
C ARG A 222 -16.38 -12.79 2.58
N ALA A 223 -16.35 -14.10 2.86
CA ALA A 223 -15.17 -14.93 2.68
C ALA A 223 -14.77 -15.06 1.20
N CYS A 224 -15.72 -15.34 0.30
CA CYS A 224 -15.49 -15.37 -1.15
C CYS A 224 -14.98 -14.02 -1.68
N VAL A 225 -15.66 -12.92 -1.34
CA VAL A 225 -15.25 -11.57 -1.77
C VAL A 225 -13.82 -11.27 -1.30
N SER A 226 -13.51 -11.54 -0.03
CA SER A 226 -12.17 -11.33 0.51
C SER A 226 -11.13 -12.16 -0.23
N LEU A 227 -11.39 -13.45 -0.47
CA LEU A 227 -10.47 -14.31 -1.20
C LEU A 227 -10.26 -13.87 -2.65
N PHE A 228 -11.31 -13.45 -3.37
CA PHE A 228 -11.18 -12.90 -4.72
C PHE A 228 -10.41 -11.58 -4.75
N THR A 229 -10.67 -10.68 -3.79
CA THR A 229 -9.94 -9.41 -3.67
C THR A 229 -8.46 -9.64 -3.42
N TRP A 230 -8.12 -10.59 -2.55
CA TRP A 230 -6.73 -10.92 -2.23
C TRP A 230 -6.00 -11.60 -3.40
N LEU A 231 -6.61 -12.60 -4.03
CA LEU A 231 -6.04 -13.31 -5.19
C LEU A 231 -5.92 -12.40 -6.42
N GLY A 232 -6.84 -11.44 -6.57
CA GLY A 232 -6.93 -10.54 -7.71
C GLY A 232 -7.65 -11.14 -8.92
N GLN A 233 -8.04 -10.26 -9.85
CA GLN A 233 -8.89 -10.60 -11.00
C GLN A 233 -8.24 -11.55 -12.02
N GLN A 234 -6.91 -11.54 -12.11
CA GLN A 234 -6.17 -12.35 -13.08
C GLN A 234 -5.81 -13.73 -12.55
N HIS A 235 -6.10 -14.03 -11.28
CA HIS A 235 -5.81 -15.34 -10.71
C HIS A 235 -6.75 -16.41 -11.28
N GLU A 236 -6.21 -17.61 -11.56
CA GLU A 236 -6.95 -18.72 -12.18
C GLU A 236 -8.23 -19.06 -11.40
N LEU A 237 -8.13 -19.17 -10.08
CA LEU A 237 -9.29 -19.45 -9.22
C LEU A 237 -10.34 -18.35 -9.26
N THR A 238 -9.94 -17.08 -9.32
CA THR A 238 -10.88 -15.97 -9.45
C THR A 238 -11.67 -16.09 -10.76
N GLN A 239 -10.98 -16.30 -11.88
CA GLN A 239 -11.63 -16.45 -13.19
C GLN A 239 -12.55 -17.68 -13.23
N LYS A 240 -12.13 -18.80 -12.62
CA LYS A 240 -12.88 -20.06 -12.59
C LYS A 240 -14.16 -19.97 -11.77
N TYR A 241 -14.11 -19.36 -10.58
CA TYR A 241 -15.21 -19.42 -9.60
C TYR A 241 -16.09 -18.17 -9.55
N HIS A 242 -15.66 -17.02 -10.09
CA HIS A 242 -16.43 -15.77 -9.98
C HIS A 242 -17.85 -15.88 -10.57
N ARG A 243 -18.02 -16.58 -11.70
CA ARG A 243 -19.34 -16.78 -12.32
C ARG A 243 -20.25 -17.62 -11.43
N ALA A 244 -19.76 -18.73 -10.89
CA ALA A 244 -20.51 -19.60 -9.98
C ALA A 244 -20.91 -18.85 -8.70
N PHE A 245 -19.97 -18.09 -8.13
CA PHE A 245 -20.24 -17.21 -7.00
C PHE A 245 -21.35 -16.20 -7.29
N THR A 246 -21.27 -15.50 -8.43
CA THR A 246 -22.30 -14.52 -8.82
C THR A 246 -23.67 -15.19 -8.97
N SER A 247 -23.74 -16.37 -9.60
CA SER A 247 -24.99 -17.12 -9.73
C SER A 247 -25.56 -17.56 -8.38
N ALA A 248 -24.73 -17.91 -7.40
CA ALA A 248 -25.19 -18.30 -6.06
C ALA A 248 -25.79 -17.13 -5.26
N LEU A 249 -25.56 -15.87 -5.66
CA LEU A 249 -26.13 -14.70 -5.00
C LEU A 249 -27.58 -14.40 -5.43
N PHE A 250 -27.99 -14.84 -6.62
CA PHE A 250 -29.33 -14.64 -7.18
C PHE A 250 -30.26 -15.83 -6.91
#